data_AF-A0A259A0Q7-F1
#
_entry.id   AF-A0A259A0Q7-F1
#
_cell.length_a   1.000
_cell.length_b   1.000
_cell.length_c   1.000
_cell.angle_alpha   90.00
_cell.angle_beta   90.00
_cell.angle_gamma   90.00
#
_symmetry.space_group_name_H-M   'P 1'
#
loop_
_entity.id
_entity.type
_entity.pdbx_description
1 polymer ?
#
loop_
_entity_poly.entity_id
_entity_poly.type
_entity_poly.pdbx_seq_one_letter_code
_entity_poly.pdbx_strand_id
1 'polypeptide(L)'
;MNSTVINRRIKAGLEDIDHWVQPEVLGMSDDVKNDFEKKKDALNQFLQGLSFSEIKENTGITRQHLHYLINRCTDKDEAGNSLGYFG
;
A
#
# COMPACT_ATOMS: atom_id res chain seq x y z
N MET A 1 -6.37 22.00 11.60
CA MET A 1 -6.05 21.10 10.48
C MET A 1 -5.76 19.74 11.08
N ASN A 2 -6.48 18.72 10.63
CA ASN A 2 -6.64 17.43 11.31
C ASN A 2 -5.31 16.71 11.51
N SER A 3 -4.99 16.39 12.76
CA SER A 3 -3.91 15.50 13.13
C SER A 3 -4.18 14.12 12.55
N THR A 4 -3.44 13.72 11.53
CA THR A 4 -3.40 12.35 11.04
C THR A 4 -2.95 11.47 12.21
N VAL A 5 -3.87 10.64 12.71
CA VAL A 5 -3.54 9.63 13.72
C VAL A 5 -2.70 8.57 13.01
N ILE A 6 -1.40 8.78 12.99
CA ILE A 6 -0.42 7.78 12.54
C ILE A 6 -0.56 6.60 13.50
N ASN A 7 -1.14 5.51 13.01
CA ASN A 7 -1.28 4.28 13.76
C ASN A 7 0.12 3.87 14.24
N ARG A 8 0.36 3.72 15.55
CA ARG A 8 1.70 3.47 16.12
C ARG A 8 2.30 2.08 15.77
N ARG A 9 1.74 1.41 14.78
CA ARG A 9 2.14 0.10 14.23
C ARG A 9 2.57 0.18 12.76
N ILE A 10 2.92 1.37 12.26
CA ILE A 10 3.50 1.51 10.93
C ILE A 10 4.84 0.77 10.90
N LYS A 11 4.91 -0.25 10.04
CA LYS A 11 6.15 -0.98 9.75
C LYS A 11 7.13 0.00 9.10
N ALA A 12 8.39 -0.03 9.52
CA ALA A 12 9.45 0.78 8.91
C ALA A 12 9.42 0.65 7.37
N GLY A 13 9.48 1.79 6.68
CA GLY A 13 9.34 1.95 5.24
C GLY A 13 7.96 2.42 4.76
N LEU A 14 6.91 2.28 5.57
CA LEU A 14 5.55 2.77 5.25
C LEU A 14 5.35 4.26 5.57
N GLU A 15 6.20 4.84 6.41
CA GLU A 15 6.23 6.26 6.75
C GLU A 15 6.48 7.17 5.55
N ASP A 16 7.11 6.63 4.48
CA ASP A 16 7.46 7.37 3.27
C ASP A 16 6.48 7.14 2.11
N ILE A 17 5.28 6.61 2.36
CA ILE A 17 4.32 6.26 1.30
C ILE A 17 3.97 7.43 0.38
N ASP A 18 3.95 8.66 0.90
CA ASP A 18 3.69 9.88 0.14
C ASP A 18 4.82 10.21 -0.86
N HIS A 19 6.01 9.64 -0.66
CA HIS A 19 7.18 9.79 -1.52
C HIS A 19 7.39 8.60 -2.46
N TRP A 20 6.56 7.55 -2.35
CA TRP A 20 6.67 6.40 -3.25
C TRP A 20 6.30 6.81 -4.66
N VAL A 21 7.18 6.48 -5.60
CA VAL A 21 6.95 6.72 -7.02
C VAL A 21 5.70 5.92 -7.42
N GLN A 22 4.77 6.59 -8.11
CA GLN A 22 3.61 5.91 -8.68
C GLN A 22 4.03 5.28 -10.01
N PRO A 23 3.76 3.99 -10.24
CA PRO A 23 4.04 3.36 -11.52
C PRO A 23 3.31 4.07 -12.65
N GLU A 24 3.98 4.20 -13.79
CA GLU A 24 3.36 4.73 -14.99
C GLU A 24 2.35 3.70 -15.52
N VAL A 25 1.06 4.03 -15.41
CA VAL A 25 -0.05 3.15 -15.83
C VAL A 25 -0.44 3.33 -17.30
N LEU A 26 0.26 4.17 -18.04
CA LEU A 26 0.03 4.41 -19.48
C LEU A 26 0.37 3.14 -20.28
N GLY A 27 -0.60 2.65 -21.06
CA GLY A 27 -0.46 1.41 -21.84
C GLY A 27 -0.75 0.11 -21.07
N MET A 28 -1.03 0.17 -19.76
CA MET A 28 -1.50 -1.00 -19.00
C MET A 28 -2.96 -1.33 -19.35
N SER A 29 -3.30 -2.63 -19.31
CA SER A 29 -4.70 -3.07 -19.42
C SER A 29 -5.51 -2.58 -18.22
N ASP A 30 -6.82 -2.44 -18.41
CA ASP A 30 -7.73 -1.97 -17.36
C ASP A 30 -7.73 -2.91 -16.14
N ASP A 31 -7.51 -4.21 -16.35
CA ASP A 31 -7.36 -5.19 -15.27
C ASP A 31 -6.15 -4.89 -14.39
N VAL A 32 -5.00 -4.57 -14.99
CA VAL A 32 -3.77 -4.23 -14.25
C VAL A 32 -3.94 -2.91 -13.50
N LYS A 33 -4.57 -1.92 -14.12
CA LYS A 33 -4.88 -0.64 -13.47
C LYS A 33 -5.82 -0.83 -12.28
N ASN A 34 -6.88 -1.60 -12.45
CA ASN A 34 -7.84 -1.87 -11.39
C ASN A 34 -7.22 -2.66 -10.23
N ASP A 35 -6.37 -3.64 -10.53
CA ASP A 35 -5.62 -4.38 -9.51
C ASP A 35 -4.66 -3.46 -8.73
N PHE A 36 -3.95 -2.58 -9.44
CA PHE A 36 -3.08 -1.58 -8.83
C PHE A 36 -3.84 -0.63 -7.88
N GLU A 37 -4.93 -0.03 -8.34
CA GLU A 37 -5.73 0.90 -7.54
C GLU A 37 -6.33 0.23 -6.30
N LYS A 38 -6.77 -1.03 -6.41
CA LYS A 38 -7.25 -1.81 -5.25
C LYS A 38 -6.16 -2.03 -4.20
N LYS A 39 -4.94 -2.36 -4.64
CA LYS A 39 -3.79 -2.57 -3.73
C LYS A 39 -3.39 -1.28 -3.03
N LYS A 40 -3.36 -0.17 -3.78
CA LYS A 40 -3.08 1.17 -3.27
C LYS A 40 -4.12 1.61 -2.23
N ASP A 41 -5.40 1.42 -2.55
CA ASP A 41 -6.48 1.76 -1.62
C ASP A 41 -6.42 0.92 -0.33
N ALA A 42 -6.14 -0.39 -0.45
CA ALA A 42 -5.99 -1.27 0.72
C ALA A 42 -4.85 -0.85 1.65
N LEU A 43 -3.71 -0.42 1.09
CA LEU A 43 -2.58 0.13 1.86
C LEU A 43 -2.95 1.44 2.55
N ASN A 44 -3.62 2.36 1.84
CA ASN A 44 -4.05 3.64 2.41
C ASN A 44 -5.02 3.45 3.57
N GLN A 45 -6.01 2.56 3.43
CA GLN A 45 -6.96 2.23 4.49
C GLN A 45 -6.25 1.59 5.70
N PHE A 46 -5.26 0.74 5.47
CA PHE A 46 -4.43 0.18 6.55
C PHE A 46 -3.70 1.27 7.34
N LEU A 47 -3.13 2.26 6.65
CA LEU A 47 -2.43 3.39 7.29
C LEU A 47 -3.37 4.30 8.07
N GLN A 48 -4.60 4.47 7.60
CA GLN A 48 -5.68 5.16 8.32
C GLN A 48 -6.17 4.37 9.55
N GLY A 49 -5.74 3.12 9.71
CA GLY A 49 -6.02 2.28 10.86
C GLY A 49 -7.32 1.49 10.81
N LEU A 50 -7.88 1.32 9.60
CA LEU A 50 -9.02 0.43 9.41
C LEU A 50 -8.64 -1.02 9.75
N SER A 51 -9.62 -1.80 10.19
CA SER A 51 -9.42 -3.21 10.47
C SER A 51 -9.26 -4.02 9.19
N PHE A 52 -8.61 -5.18 9.29
CA PHE A 52 -8.47 -6.10 8.15
C PHE A 52 -9.79 -6.54 7.55
N SER A 53 -10.86 -6.60 8.35
CA SER A 53 -12.20 -6.96 7.87
C SER A 53 -12.77 -5.84 6.99
N GLU A 54 -12.70 -4.59 7.45
CA GLU A 54 -13.17 -3.42 6.70
C GLU A 54 -12.40 -3.26 5.38
N ILE A 55 -11.07 -3.39 5.42
CA ILE A 55 -10.24 -3.30 4.22
C ILE A 55 -10.63 -4.36 3.19
N LYS A 56 -10.86 -5.59 3.64
CA LYS A 56 -11.29 -6.69 2.76
C LYS A 56 -12.66 -6.43 2.15
N GLU A 57 -13.61 -5.88 2.91
CA GLU A 57 -14.94 -5.53 2.41
C GLU A 57 -14.88 -4.42 1.36
N ASN A 58 -14.04 -3.40 1.57
CA ASN A 58 -13.94 -2.26 0.67
C ASN A 58 -13.15 -2.58 -0.62
N THR A 59 -12.07 -3.36 -0.51
CA THR A 59 -11.10 -3.52 -1.62
C THR A 59 -11.08 -4.93 -2.21
N GLY A 60 -11.65 -5.91 -1.51
CA GLY A 60 -11.51 -7.33 -1.83
C GLY A 60 -10.16 -7.94 -1.44
N ILE A 61 -9.21 -7.14 -0.94
CA ILE A 61 -7.87 -7.63 -0.56
C ILE A 61 -7.93 -8.35 0.78
N THR A 62 -7.49 -9.61 0.81
CA THR A 62 -7.48 -10.40 2.04
C THR A 62 -6.38 -9.94 2.99
N ARG A 63 -6.55 -10.22 4.28
CA ARG A 63 -5.51 -9.98 5.29
C ARG A 63 -4.14 -10.55 4.90
N GLN A 64 -4.10 -11.77 4.36
CA GLN A 64 -2.86 -12.43 3.95
C GLN A 64 -2.20 -11.68 2.79
N HIS A 65 -3.00 -11.27 1.79
CA HIS A 65 -2.50 -10.50 0.66
C HIS A 65 -2.04 -9.09 1.09
N LEU A 66 -2.76 -8.43 2.00
CA LEU A 66 -2.34 -7.14 2.54
C LEU A 66 -1.01 -7.23 3.31
N HIS A 67 -0.82 -8.27 4.13
CA HIS A 67 0.48 -8.50 4.77
C HIS A 67 1.60 -8.73 3.76
N TYR A 68 1.34 -9.49 2.70
CA TYR A 68 2.28 -9.66 1.60
C TYR A 68 2.63 -8.31 0.94
N LEU A 69 1.63 -7.48 0.62
CA LEU A 69 1.83 -6.16 0.03
C LEU A 69 2.66 -5.25 0.93
N ILE A 70 2.30 -5.14 2.22
CA ILE A 70 3.05 -4.35 3.19
C ILE A 70 4.52 -4.79 3.23
N ASN A 71 4.78 -6.10 3.19
CA ASN A 71 6.14 -6.61 3.18
C ASN A 71 6.88 -6.23 1.90
N ARG A 72 6.29 -6.52 0.74
CA ARG A 72 6.91 -6.22 -0.57
C ARG A 72 7.16 -4.73 -0.78
N CYS A 73 6.21 -3.88 -0.40
CA CYS A 73 6.37 -2.44 -0.57
C CYS A 73 7.43 -1.83 0.36
N THR A 74 7.73 -2.52 1.48
CA THR A 74 8.80 -2.12 2.42
C THR A 74 10.09 -2.91 2.23
N ASP A 75 10.15 -3.83 1.28
CA ASP A 75 11.40 -4.47 0.88
C ASP A 75 12.32 -3.43 0.26
N LYS A 76 13.62 -3.61 0.44
CA LYS A 76 14.64 -2.68 -0.04
C LYS A 76 15.20 -3.15 -1.37
N ASP A 77 15.39 -2.21 -2.29
CA ASP A 77 16.19 -2.41 -3.49
C ASP A 77 17.69 -2.51 -3.15
N GLU A 78 18.53 -2.74 -4.18
CA GLU A 78 19.99 -2.81 -4.05
C GLU A 78 20.62 -1.49 -3.54
N ALA A 79 19.92 -0.36 -3.70
CA ALA A 79 20.32 0.94 -3.20
C ALA A 79 19.83 1.23 -1.77
N GLY A 80 19.07 0.31 -1.17
CA GLY A 80 18.54 0.42 0.19
C GLY A 80 17.23 1.20 0.31
N ASN A 81 16.60 1.59 -0.80
CA ASN A 81 15.32 2.30 -0.83
C ASN A 81 14.16 1.32 -0.81
N SER A 82 13.05 1.70 -0.15
CA SER A 82 11.80 0.92 -0.22
C SER A 82 11.31 0.82 -1.67
N LEU A 83 10.93 -0.38 -2.11
CA LEU A 83 10.34 -0.61 -3.43
C LEU A 83 9.02 0.15 -3.62
N GLY A 84 8.33 0.45 -2.51
CA GLY A 84 7.05 1.15 -2.52
C GLY A 84 6.01 0.40 -3.34
N TYR A 85 5.25 1.12 -4.17
CA TYR A 85 4.21 0.53 -4.99
C TYR A 85 4.71 -0.43 -6.11
N PHE A 86 6.03 -0.55 -6.30
CA PHE A 86 6.65 -1.50 -7.24
C PHE A 86 6.98 -2.86 -6.62
N GLY A 87 6.72 -3.03 -5.32
CA GLY A 87 6.91 -4.30 -4.60
C GLY A 87 6.04 -5.45 -5.10
#